data_AF-A0A2V7EE54-F1
#
_entry.id   AF-A0A2V7EE54-F1
#
_cell.length_a   1.000
_cell.length_b   1.000
_cell.length_c   1.000
_cell.angle_alpha   90.00
_cell.angle_beta   90.00
_cell.angle_gamma   90.00
#
_symmetry.space_group_name_H-M   'P 1'
#
loop_
_entity.id
_entity.type
_entity.pdbx_description
1 polymer ?
#
loop_
_entity_poly.entity_id
_entity_poly.type
_entity_poly.pdbx_seq_one_letter_code
_entity_poly.pdbx_strand_id
1 'polypeptide(L)'
;MVAVLCRRVGAQHIDVVEDAVQSALMAALESWTVSGPPDNPSAWLFRVAHNDVVGALRQRTRRRHLLEQYTKEAIDTREKDSELFLAKEVQDDLLRMLFVCCDEAIPEQSQLVLALKTLCGFDSREIALRLFISEANVYKRLARARNQLRKFPPRTDGPSETQFASRLSAVRKILYLLFTEGYLSSHAETAIRRELCNEAIRLANILAEHPIGETPETFALLALMHLHAARMPARQDGSGGLVLLEEQDRDLWDREEIQVGLAWLARSAQGDVFSRYHAEAGIAAEHCLAPSLQETRWEKVVEFYSQLERIAP
;
A
#
# COMPACT_ATOMS: atom_id res chain seq x y z
N MET A 1 6.35 -2.92 9.24
CA MET A 1 6.96 -4.03 10.02
C MET A 1 6.80 -5.39 9.33
N VAL A 2 5.59 -5.82 8.97
CA VAL A 2 5.35 -7.11 8.26
C VAL A 2 6.25 -7.26 7.04
N ALA A 3 6.28 -6.27 6.14
CA ALA A 3 7.10 -6.31 4.94
C ALA A 3 8.61 -6.52 5.22
N VAL A 4 9.15 -5.85 6.24
CA VAL A 4 10.55 -5.96 6.68
C VAL A 4 10.85 -7.37 7.17
N LEU A 5 9.97 -7.95 7.99
CA LEU A 5 10.14 -9.31 8.51
C LEU A 5 9.99 -10.35 7.39
N CYS A 6 9.00 -10.20 6.51
CA CYS A 6 8.84 -11.03 5.30
C CYS A 6 10.08 -10.99 4.39
N ARG A 7 10.79 -9.85 4.31
CA ARG A 7 12.09 -9.80 3.60
C ARG A 7 13.13 -10.71 4.25
N ARG A 8 13.22 -10.70 5.58
CA ARG A 8 14.23 -11.45 6.33
C ARG A 8 13.98 -12.95 6.33
N VAL A 9 12.74 -13.36 6.57
CA VAL A 9 12.39 -14.78 6.75
C VAL A 9 11.74 -15.42 5.51
N GLY A 10 11.28 -14.60 4.56
CA GLY A 10 10.60 -15.03 3.34
C GLY A 10 9.08 -14.82 3.39
N ALA A 11 8.50 -14.45 2.25
CA ALA A 11 7.08 -14.17 2.10
C ALA A 11 6.19 -15.41 2.31
N GLN A 12 6.73 -16.61 2.15
CA GLN A 12 6.03 -17.87 2.43
C GLN A 12 5.69 -18.05 3.92
N HIS A 13 6.27 -17.23 4.80
CA HIS A 13 6.00 -17.22 6.25
C HIS A 13 5.13 -16.05 6.70
N ILE A 14 4.41 -15.40 5.78
CA ILE A 14 3.60 -14.20 6.05
C ILE A 14 2.65 -14.37 7.24
N ASP A 15 2.00 -15.54 7.39
CA ASP A 15 1.08 -15.77 8.51
C ASP A 15 1.81 -15.74 9.86
N VAL A 16 3.00 -16.33 9.94
CA VAL A 16 3.83 -16.32 11.17
C VAL A 16 4.31 -14.92 11.48
N VAL A 17 4.63 -14.16 10.43
CA VAL A 17 5.04 -12.75 10.58
C VAL A 17 3.89 -11.90 11.10
N GLU A 18 2.69 -12.04 10.55
CA GLU A 18 1.50 -11.32 11.04
C GLU A 18 1.19 -11.66 12.49
N ASP A 19 1.17 -12.95 12.84
CA ASP A 19 0.91 -13.41 14.21
C ASP A 19 1.94 -12.85 15.20
N ALA A 20 3.22 -12.84 14.83
CA ALA A 20 4.29 -12.30 15.67
C ALA A 20 4.24 -10.77 15.79
N VAL A 21 3.86 -10.06 14.72
CA VAL A 21 3.64 -8.61 14.76
C VAL A 21 2.48 -8.27 15.70
N GLN A 22 1.38 -9.02 15.61
CA GLN A 22 0.23 -8.84 16.51
C GLN A 22 0.62 -9.16 17.96
N SER A 23 1.38 -10.22 18.19
CA SER A 23 1.87 -10.58 19.52
C SER A 23 2.76 -9.49 20.14
N ALA A 24 3.67 -8.90 19.35
CA ALA A 24 4.49 -7.79 19.78
C ALA A 24 3.67 -6.53 20.13
N LEU A 25 2.64 -6.22 19.34
CA LEU A 25 1.73 -5.10 19.61
C LEU A 25 0.91 -5.34 20.88
N MET A 26 0.41 -6.55 21.10
CA MET A 26 -0.29 -6.91 22.34
C MET A 26 0.63 -6.76 23.56
N ALA A 27 1.87 -7.26 23.47
CA ALA A 27 2.86 -7.11 24.54
C ALA A 27 3.22 -5.64 24.82
N ALA A 28 3.25 -4.78 23.79
CA ALA A 28 3.42 -3.34 23.97
C ALA A 28 2.24 -2.71 24.73
N LEU A 29 1.00 -3.05 24.36
CA LEU A 29 -0.19 -2.53 25.05
C LEU A 29 -0.23 -2.94 26.53
N GLU A 30 0.17 -4.17 26.85
CA GLU A 30 0.25 -4.64 28.24
C GLU A 30 1.38 -3.98 29.03
N SER A 31 2.58 -3.84 28.44
CA SER A 31 3.76 -3.38 29.17
C SER A 31 3.87 -1.84 29.25
N TRP A 32 3.54 -1.14 28.17
CA TRP A 32 3.71 0.32 28.08
C TRP A 32 2.64 1.09 28.83
N THR A 33 1.46 0.49 29.04
CA THR A 33 0.41 1.09 29.89
C THR A 33 0.84 1.22 31.34
N VAL A 34 1.71 0.33 31.82
CA VAL A 34 2.23 0.35 33.20
C VAL A 34 3.58 1.07 33.29
N SER A 35 4.51 0.76 32.39
CA SER A 35 5.91 1.19 32.50
C SER A 35 6.27 2.37 31.59
N GLY A 36 5.34 2.82 30.75
CA GLY A 36 5.63 3.72 29.63
C GLY A 36 6.32 3.00 28.47
N PRO A 37 6.33 3.62 27.28
CA PRO A 37 7.07 3.08 26.13
C PRO A 37 8.59 3.23 26.34
N PRO A 38 9.42 2.33 25.77
CA PRO A 38 10.88 2.46 25.81
C PRO A 38 11.34 3.62 24.91
N ASP A 39 12.61 4.04 25.06
CA ASP A 39 13.21 5.15 24.29
C ASP A 39 13.07 5.01 22.76
N ASN A 40 13.07 3.77 22.26
CA ASN A 40 12.81 3.47 20.86
C ASN A 40 11.71 2.41 20.72
N PRO A 41 10.42 2.83 20.68
CA PRO A 41 9.27 1.93 20.60
C PRO A 41 9.29 1.06 19.35
N SER A 42 9.64 1.64 18.21
CA SER A 42 9.69 0.96 16.91
C SER A 42 10.75 -0.15 16.89
N ALA A 43 11.95 0.12 17.41
CA ALA A 43 13.01 -0.88 17.49
C ALA A 43 12.66 -2.01 18.47
N TRP A 44 11.98 -1.69 19.58
CA TRP A 44 11.49 -2.67 20.53
C TRP A 44 10.46 -3.61 19.89
N LEU A 45 9.42 -3.04 19.26
CA LEU A 45 8.37 -3.81 18.56
C LEU A 45 8.97 -4.74 17.50
N PHE A 46 9.88 -4.20 16.69
CA PHE A 46 10.57 -4.99 15.68
C PHE A 46 11.34 -6.17 16.29
N ARG A 47 12.09 -5.92 17.38
CA ARG A 47 12.89 -6.95 18.06
C ARG A 47 12.02 -8.05 18.64
N VAL A 48 10.93 -7.70 19.32
CA VAL A 48 9.98 -8.67 19.89
C VAL A 48 9.38 -9.52 18.77
N ALA A 49 8.79 -8.88 17.74
CA ALA A 49 8.21 -9.59 16.62
C ALA A 49 9.24 -10.48 15.89
N HIS A 50 10.45 -9.98 15.66
CA HIS A 50 11.51 -10.76 15.03
C HIS A 50 11.88 -12.01 15.83
N ASN A 51 12.04 -11.88 17.15
CA ASN A 51 12.37 -12.99 18.03
C ASN A 51 11.25 -14.02 18.06
N ASP A 52 10.00 -13.58 18.08
CA ASP A 52 8.82 -14.46 18.03
C ASP A 52 8.75 -15.23 16.70
N VAL A 53 8.99 -14.56 15.57
CA VAL A 53 9.07 -15.22 14.25
C VAL A 53 10.17 -16.29 14.25
N VAL A 54 11.38 -15.94 14.69
CA VAL A 54 12.51 -16.87 14.72
C VAL A 54 12.20 -18.05 15.65
N GLY A 55 11.61 -17.80 16.81
CA GLY A 55 11.15 -18.83 17.76
C GLY A 55 10.14 -19.78 17.13
N ALA A 56 9.09 -19.25 16.50
CA ALA A 56 8.05 -20.04 15.85
C ALA A 56 8.59 -20.89 14.69
N LEU A 57 9.49 -20.34 13.88
CA LEU A 57 10.13 -21.07 12.78
C LEU A 57 11.08 -22.16 13.28
N ARG A 58 11.85 -21.89 14.35
CA ARG A 58 12.69 -22.91 15.02
C ARG A 58 11.82 -24.03 15.59
N GLN A 59 10.69 -23.71 16.23
CA GLN A 59 9.77 -24.72 16.76
C GLN A 59 9.14 -25.56 15.64
N ARG A 60 8.72 -24.95 14.54
CA ARG A 60 8.21 -25.68 13.36
C ARG A 60 9.26 -26.61 12.76
N THR A 61 10.50 -26.14 12.62
CA THR A 61 11.60 -26.95 12.10
C THR A 61 11.97 -28.07 13.08
N ARG A 62 12.00 -27.83 14.39
CA ARG A 62 12.18 -28.89 15.39
C ARG A 62 11.05 -29.90 15.37
N ARG A 63 9.78 -29.46 15.29
CA ARG A 63 8.62 -30.36 15.22
C ARG A 63 8.66 -31.19 13.94
N ARG A 64 9.00 -30.56 12.82
CA ARG A 64 9.22 -31.25 11.54
C ARG A 64 10.39 -32.23 11.66
N HIS A 65 11.52 -31.85 12.23
CA HIS A 65 12.64 -32.75 12.48
C HIS A 65 12.32 -33.86 13.47
N LEU A 66 11.48 -33.66 14.48
CA LEU A 66 11.03 -34.72 15.40
C LEU A 66 10.09 -35.69 14.69
N LEU A 67 9.21 -35.19 13.81
CA LEU A 67 8.37 -36.02 12.92
C LEU A 67 9.21 -36.76 11.87
N GLU A 68 10.23 -36.09 11.34
CA GLU A 68 11.23 -36.60 10.39
C GLU A 68 12.35 -37.36 11.10
N GLN A 69 12.46 -37.41 12.42
CA GLN A 69 13.46 -38.22 13.15
C GLN A 69 13.02 -39.69 13.22
N TYR A 70 11.89 -40.04 12.60
CA TYR A 70 11.63 -41.34 12.00
C TYR A 70 12.39 -41.57 10.66
N THR A 71 13.11 -40.57 10.15
CA THR A 71 13.93 -40.53 8.90
C THR A 71 14.99 -39.38 8.92
N LYS A 72 15.98 -39.44 9.83
CA LYS A 72 17.30 -38.74 9.87
C LYS A 72 17.47 -37.21 9.64
N GLU A 73 18.36 -36.67 10.50
CA GLU A 73 18.93 -35.33 10.80
C GLU A 73 19.66 -34.59 9.65
N ALA A 74 20.02 -33.29 9.65
CA ALA A 74 19.92 -32.09 10.53
C ALA A 74 20.27 -30.82 9.69
N ILE A 75 19.95 -29.59 10.14
CA ILE A 75 20.47 -28.34 9.55
C ILE A 75 21.10 -27.43 10.62
N ASP A 76 22.31 -26.96 10.29
CA ASP A 76 23.24 -26.12 11.06
C ASP A 76 22.89 -24.63 11.00
N THR A 77 23.32 -23.90 12.04
CA THR A 77 22.93 -22.50 12.33
C THR A 77 24.12 -21.58 12.09
N ARG A 78 23.96 -20.53 11.26
CA ARG A 78 24.89 -19.39 11.27
C ARG A 78 24.11 -18.07 11.32
N GLU A 79 24.08 -17.51 12.54
CA GLU A 79 23.88 -16.10 12.82
C GLU A 79 25.22 -15.39 12.67
N LYS A 80 25.32 -14.47 11.70
CA LYS A 80 26.21 -13.29 11.69
C LYS A 80 25.72 -12.36 10.58
N ASP A 81 25.73 -11.07 10.89
CA ASP A 81 25.35 -9.92 10.05
C ASP A 81 23.84 -9.59 10.02
N SER A 82 23.36 -8.98 11.11
CA SER A 82 22.10 -8.22 11.15
C SER A 82 22.30 -6.70 11.30
N GLU A 83 23.52 -6.22 11.11
CA GLU A 83 23.86 -4.80 11.04
C GLU A 83 24.52 -4.54 9.68
N LEU A 84 24.02 -3.52 8.96
CA LEU A 84 24.28 -3.20 7.54
C LEU A 84 23.66 -4.20 6.56
N PHE A 85 22.66 -3.78 5.78
CA PHE A 85 22.48 -4.10 4.34
C PHE A 85 21.17 -3.44 3.84
N LEU A 86 21.16 -2.11 3.87
CA LEU A 86 20.25 -1.27 3.08
C LEU A 86 20.99 -0.91 1.78
N ALA A 87 20.77 -1.70 0.73
CA ALA A 87 21.19 -1.38 -0.63
C ALA A 87 20.16 -2.00 -1.57
N LYS A 88 19.31 -1.16 -2.18
CA LYS A 88 19.44 -0.60 -3.53
C LYS A 88 18.88 -1.56 -4.59
N GLU A 89 17.56 -1.61 -4.58
CA GLU A 89 16.61 -1.90 -5.67
C GLU A 89 15.25 -1.86 -4.98
N VAL A 90 14.55 -0.71 -5.10
CA VAL A 90 13.49 -0.24 -4.18
C VAL A 90 13.90 -0.33 -2.70
N GLN A 91 14.47 0.75 -2.15
CA GLN A 91 14.93 0.79 -0.74
C GLN A 91 13.79 0.60 0.29
N ASP A 92 12.54 0.59 -0.16
CA ASP A 92 11.35 0.47 0.68
C ASP A 92 10.81 -0.97 0.70
N ASP A 93 10.90 -1.62 1.86
CA ASP A 93 10.45 -3.00 2.05
C ASP A 93 8.96 -3.19 1.76
N LEU A 94 8.13 -2.16 2.01
CA LEU A 94 6.69 -2.20 1.80
C LEU A 94 6.35 -2.20 0.31
N LEU A 95 6.91 -1.27 -0.48
CA LEU A 95 6.72 -1.24 -1.93
C LEU A 95 7.22 -2.53 -2.58
N ARG A 96 8.37 -3.05 -2.16
CA ARG A 96 8.87 -4.35 -2.62
C ARG A 96 7.90 -5.49 -2.31
N MET A 97 7.30 -5.49 -1.12
CA MET A 97 6.31 -6.51 -0.74
C MET A 97 5.00 -6.37 -1.52
N LEU A 98 4.60 -5.16 -1.95
CA LEU A 98 3.48 -5.00 -2.89
C LEU A 98 3.72 -5.78 -4.19
N PHE A 99 4.93 -5.71 -4.75
CA PHE A 99 5.29 -6.50 -5.94
C PHE A 99 5.31 -8.01 -5.68
N VAL A 100 5.63 -8.45 -4.46
CA VAL A 100 5.53 -9.88 -4.09
C VAL A 100 4.06 -10.32 -4.00
N CYS A 101 3.18 -9.47 -3.46
CA CYS A 101 1.74 -9.75 -3.41
C CYS A 101 1.09 -9.78 -4.79
N CYS A 102 1.66 -9.09 -5.78
CA CYS A 102 1.20 -9.05 -7.16
C CYS A 102 1.81 -10.14 -8.05
N ASP A 103 2.46 -11.15 -7.49
CA ASP A 103 3.06 -12.25 -8.25
C ASP A 103 2.02 -13.01 -9.10
N GLU A 104 2.41 -13.39 -10.32
CA GLU A 104 1.55 -14.04 -11.30
C GLU A 104 1.01 -15.40 -10.84
N ALA A 105 1.70 -16.08 -9.93
CA ALA A 105 1.22 -17.34 -9.34
C ALA A 105 0.03 -17.13 -8.39
N ILE A 106 -0.18 -15.90 -7.93
CA ILE A 106 -1.33 -15.50 -7.12
C ILE A 106 -2.42 -15.02 -8.08
N PRO A 107 -3.65 -15.58 -8.03
CA PRO A 107 -4.73 -15.13 -8.89
C PRO A 107 -4.97 -13.62 -8.74
N GLU A 108 -5.11 -12.90 -9.85
CA GLU A 108 -5.22 -11.43 -9.91
C GLU A 108 -6.20 -10.86 -8.88
N GLN A 109 -7.41 -11.44 -8.82
CA GLN A 109 -8.46 -11.04 -7.87
C GLN A 109 -8.05 -11.15 -6.39
N SER A 110 -7.06 -11.97 -6.08
CA SER A 110 -6.55 -12.25 -4.73
C SER A 110 -5.32 -11.40 -4.38
N GLN A 111 -4.59 -10.89 -5.37
CA GLN A 111 -3.41 -10.03 -5.17
C GLN A 111 -3.78 -8.75 -4.42
N LEU A 112 -4.82 -8.05 -4.89
CA LEU A 112 -5.30 -6.81 -4.25
C LEU A 112 -5.76 -7.07 -2.82
N VAL A 113 -6.53 -8.13 -2.58
CA VAL A 113 -7.02 -8.48 -1.25
C VAL A 113 -5.88 -8.76 -0.29
N LEU A 114 -4.87 -9.52 -0.74
CA LEU A 114 -3.70 -9.83 0.06
C LEU A 114 -2.92 -8.58 0.47
N ALA A 115 -2.62 -7.70 -0.49
CA ALA A 115 -1.86 -6.49 -0.24
C ALA A 115 -2.63 -5.50 0.66
N LEU A 116 -3.90 -5.23 0.34
CA LEU A 116 -4.74 -4.32 1.13
C LEU A 116 -4.88 -4.80 2.57
N LYS A 117 -5.12 -6.11 2.77
CA LYS A 117 -5.29 -6.68 4.11
C LYS A 117 -3.99 -6.65 4.93
N THR A 118 -2.90 -7.11 4.32
CA THR A 118 -1.67 -7.46 5.06
C THR A 118 -0.69 -6.29 5.16
N LEU A 119 -0.69 -5.42 4.15
CA LEU A 119 0.32 -4.37 3.98
C LEU A 119 -0.27 -2.98 4.17
N CYS A 120 -1.51 -2.77 3.72
CA CYS A 120 -2.21 -1.49 3.89
C CYS A 120 -3.04 -1.43 5.18
N GLY A 121 -3.21 -2.56 5.89
CA GLY A 121 -3.92 -2.63 7.16
C GLY A 121 -5.44 -2.54 7.04
N PHE A 122 -6.01 -2.81 5.86
CA PHE A 122 -7.45 -2.70 5.66
C PHE A 122 -8.20 -3.83 6.40
N ASP A 123 -9.38 -3.55 6.92
CA ASP A 123 -10.30 -4.56 7.38
C ASP A 123 -11.05 -5.25 6.23
N SER A 124 -11.79 -6.32 6.52
CA SER A 124 -12.50 -7.08 5.48
C SER A 124 -13.65 -6.27 4.84
N ARG A 125 -14.28 -5.39 5.60
CA ARG A 125 -15.38 -4.52 5.17
C ARG A 125 -14.86 -3.41 4.27
N GLU A 126 -13.75 -2.77 4.63
CA GLU A 126 -13.05 -1.78 3.80
C GLU A 126 -12.72 -2.38 2.43
N ILE A 127 -12.11 -3.58 2.40
CA ILE A 127 -11.77 -4.28 1.16
C ILE A 127 -13.02 -4.64 0.36
N ALA A 128 -14.07 -5.14 1.02
CA ALA A 128 -15.33 -5.49 0.39
C ALA A 128 -15.97 -4.31 -0.33
N LEU A 129 -16.02 -3.14 0.34
CA LEU A 129 -16.54 -1.89 -0.22
C LEU A 129 -15.70 -1.41 -1.41
N ARG A 130 -14.37 -1.38 -1.26
CA ARG A 130 -13.46 -0.86 -2.30
C ARG A 130 -13.36 -1.72 -3.54
N LEU A 131 -13.51 -3.04 -3.38
CA LEU A 131 -13.45 -3.99 -4.48
C LEU A 131 -14.83 -4.43 -4.97
N PHE A 132 -15.92 -3.89 -4.41
CA PHE A 132 -17.30 -4.23 -4.72
C PHE A 132 -17.56 -5.76 -4.67
N ILE A 133 -17.10 -6.41 -3.60
CA ILE A 133 -17.30 -7.85 -3.35
C ILE A 133 -17.85 -8.07 -1.95
N SER A 134 -18.40 -9.26 -1.68
CA SER A 134 -18.80 -9.63 -0.33
C SER A 134 -17.60 -9.88 0.58
N GLU A 135 -17.76 -9.65 1.89
CA GLU A 135 -16.74 -10.01 2.89
C GLU A 135 -16.38 -11.51 2.82
N ALA A 136 -17.36 -12.38 2.56
CA ALA A 136 -17.11 -13.81 2.33
C ALA A 136 -16.15 -14.07 1.15
N ASN A 137 -16.23 -13.28 0.09
CA ASN A 137 -15.30 -13.34 -1.03
C ASN A 137 -13.91 -12.80 -0.67
N VAL A 138 -13.84 -11.77 0.19
CA VAL A 138 -12.56 -11.26 0.75
C VAL A 138 -11.83 -12.39 1.48
N TYR A 139 -12.49 -13.09 2.42
CA TYR A 139 -11.89 -14.20 3.15
C TYR A 139 -11.39 -15.33 2.23
N LYS A 140 -12.21 -15.74 1.25
CA LYS A 140 -11.83 -16.78 0.28
C LYS A 140 -10.61 -16.39 -0.56
N ARG A 141 -10.56 -15.15 -1.04
CA ARG A 141 -9.46 -14.62 -1.84
C ARG A 141 -8.18 -14.48 -1.01
N LEU A 142 -8.27 -13.97 0.21
CA LEU A 142 -7.14 -13.88 1.14
C LEU A 142 -6.54 -15.27 1.42
N ALA A 143 -7.39 -16.25 1.75
CA ALA A 143 -6.94 -17.61 2.01
C ALA A 143 -6.25 -18.22 0.77
N ARG A 144 -6.79 -17.99 -0.43
CA ARG A 144 -6.19 -18.45 -1.69
C ARG A 144 -4.82 -17.80 -1.94
N ALA A 145 -4.69 -16.50 -1.71
CA ALA A 145 -3.42 -15.79 -1.88
C ALA A 145 -2.35 -16.30 -0.91
N ARG A 146 -2.68 -16.42 0.39
CA ARG A 146 -1.77 -16.96 1.41
C ARG A 146 -1.34 -18.40 1.09
N ASN A 147 -2.26 -19.24 0.62
CA ASN A 147 -1.93 -20.60 0.18
C ASN A 147 -0.95 -20.64 -1.00
N GLN A 148 -0.98 -19.66 -1.91
CA GLN A 148 0.01 -19.57 -2.99
C GLN A 148 1.34 -19.04 -2.47
N LEU A 149 1.35 -18.00 -1.65
CA LEU A 149 2.58 -17.48 -1.03
C LEU A 149 3.34 -18.57 -0.27
N ARG A 150 2.65 -19.46 0.45
CA ARG A 150 3.29 -20.58 1.17
C ARG A 150 4.08 -21.54 0.29
N LYS A 151 3.79 -21.58 -1.02
CA LYS A 151 4.49 -22.42 -2.00
C LYS A 151 5.70 -21.72 -2.61
N PHE A 152 5.91 -20.44 -2.30
CA PHE A 152 7.04 -19.71 -2.84
C PHE A 152 8.34 -20.28 -2.28
N PRO A 153 9.39 -20.37 -3.12
CA PRO A 153 10.67 -20.87 -2.67
C PRO A 153 11.24 -19.97 -1.56
N PRO A 154 11.88 -20.55 -0.53
CA PRO A 154 12.58 -19.77 0.48
C PRO A 154 13.78 -19.09 -0.16
N ARG A 155 13.73 -17.76 -0.27
CA ARG A 155 14.72 -16.92 -0.95
C ARG A 155 14.89 -17.26 -2.43
N THR A 156 14.10 -16.62 -3.26
CA THR A 156 14.52 -16.27 -4.61
C THR A 156 14.79 -14.78 -4.62
N ASP A 157 15.75 -14.37 -5.43
CA ASP A 157 16.09 -12.97 -5.66
C ASP A 157 14.84 -12.12 -5.96
N GLY A 158 14.99 -10.79 -5.88
CA GLY A 158 13.89 -9.89 -6.21
C GLY A 158 13.27 -10.20 -7.59
N PRO A 159 12.04 -9.75 -7.87
CA PRO A 159 11.43 -9.92 -9.19
C PRO A 159 12.39 -9.46 -10.30
N SER A 160 12.42 -10.13 -11.45
CA SER A 160 13.12 -9.62 -12.62
C SER A 160 12.48 -8.31 -13.10
N GLU A 161 13.17 -7.52 -13.92
CA GLU A 161 12.59 -6.30 -14.52
C GLU A 161 11.27 -6.57 -15.26
N THR A 162 11.21 -7.69 -15.99
CA THR A 162 10.00 -8.13 -16.70
C THR A 162 8.85 -8.48 -15.74
N GLN A 163 9.15 -9.10 -14.60
CA GLN A 163 8.18 -9.39 -13.55
C GLN A 163 7.74 -8.13 -12.81
N PHE A 164 8.63 -7.16 -12.59
CA PHE A 164 8.21 -5.88 -12.03
C PHE A 164 7.26 -5.15 -13.00
N ALA A 165 7.58 -5.13 -14.30
CA ALA A 165 6.75 -4.48 -15.31
C ALA A 165 5.35 -5.10 -15.43
N SER A 166 5.22 -6.44 -15.44
CA SER A 166 3.93 -7.14 -15.50
C SER A 166 3.04 -6.86 -14.27
N ARG A 167 3.66 -6.64 -13.10
CA ARG A 167 2.96 -6.43 -11.82
C ARG A 167 2.62 -4.97 -11.53
N LEU A 168 3.18 -4.06 -12.31
CA LEU A 168 3.12 -2.62 -12.07
C LEU A 168 1.69 -2.07 -12.06
N SER A 169 0.82 -2.57 -12.95
CA SER A 169 -0.59 -2.18 -12.98
C SER A 169 -1.31 -2.50 -11.66
N ALA A 170 -1.10 -3.70 -11.12
CA ALA A 170 -1.69 -4.11 -9.84
C ALA A 170 -1.13 -3.30 -8.67
N VAL A 171 0.17 -2.98 -8.66
CA VAL A 171 0.78 -2.11 -7.64
C VAL A 171 0.18 -0.71 -7.67
N ARG A 172 0.08 -0.08 -8.85
CA ARG A 172 -0.58 1.23 -9.01
C ARG A 172 -2.02 1.20 -8.49
N LYS A 173 -2.76 0.11 -8.78
CA LYS A 173 -4.13 -0.06 -8.29
C LYS A 173 -4.20 -0.18 -6.76
N ILE A 174 -3.25 -0.86 -6.12
CA ILE A 174 -3.17 -0.91 -4.65
C ILE A 174 -2.90 0.48 -4.08
N LEU A 175 -1.95 1.23 -4.64
CA LEU A 175 -1.63 2.60 -4.19
C LEU A 175 -2.83 3.54 -4.37
N TYR A 176 -3.52 3.43 -5.50
CA TYR A 176 -4.77 4.15 -5.75
C TYR A 176 -5.83 3.85 -4.68
N LEU A 177 -6.05 2.57 -4.36
CA LEU A 177 -7.03 2.15 -3.36
C LEU A 177 -6.63 2.57 -1.93
N LEU A 178 -5.34 2.52 -1.60
CA LEU A 178 -4.79 3.03 -0.34
C LEU A 178 -5.09 4.53 -0.18
N PHE A 179 -4.79 5.32 -1.21
CA PHE A 179 -5.11 6.74 -1.20
C PHE A 179 -6.61 6.98 -1.12
N THR A 180 -7.41 6.23 -1.88
CA THR A 180 -8.88 6.40 -1.93
C THR A 180 -9.54 6.12 -0.58
N GLU A 181 -9.12 5.07 0.12
CA GLU A 181 -9.59 4.80 1.50
C GLU A 181 -9.15 5.89 2.47
N GLY A 182 -7.94 6.42 2.30
CA GLY A 182 -7.48 7.56 3.09
C GLY A 182 -8.31 8.82 2.84
N TYR A 183 -8.61 9.10 1.58
CA TYR A 183 -9.22 10.35 1.14
C TYR A 183 -10.72 10.41 1.45
N LEU A 184 -11.40 9.27 1.44
CA LEU A 184 -12.80 9.16 1.78
C LEU A 184 -12.98 7.87 2.55
N SER A 185 -12.77 7.88 3.86
CA SER A 185 -12.81 6.62 4.61
C SER A 185 -14.20 6.02 4.66
N SER A 186 -14.22 4.69 4.68
CA SER A 186 -15.43 3.91 4.97
C SER A 186 -15.74 3.82 6.47
N HIS A 187 -14.85 4.34 7.33
CA HIS A 187 -15.08 4.49 8.76
C HIS A 187 -16.02 5.68 9.03
N ALA A 188 -17.05 5.46 9.85
CA ALA A 188 -18.05 6.50 10.14
C ALA A 188 -17.50 7.66 10.98
N GLU A 189 -16.51 7.40 11.84
CA GLU A 189 -15.98 8.39 12.80
C GLU A 189 -14.82 9.23 12.22
N THR A 190 -14.18 8.75 11.15
CA THR A 190 -12.97 9.38 10.61
C THR A 190 -13.11 9.53 9.10
N ALA A 191 -13.68 10.64 8.63
CA ALA A 191 -13.95 10.82 7.20
C ALA A 191 -12.69 10.87 6.32
N ILE A 192 -11.56 11.35 6.87
CA ILE A 192 -10.27 11.41 6.19
C ILE A 192 -9.19 10.80 7.09
N ARG A 193 -8.50 9.79 6.57
CA ARG A 193 -7.35 9.10 7.18
C ARG A 193 -6.07 9.56 6.49
N ARG A 194 -5.58 10.73 6.92
CA ARG A 194 -4.44 11.42 6.28
C ARG A 194 -3.17 10.57 6.25
N GLU A 195 -2.98 9.72 7.25
CA GLU A 195 -1.86 8.78 7.32
C GLU A 195 -1.82 7.81 6.13
N LEU A 196 -2.98 7.33 5.66
CA LEU A 196 -3.05 6.45 4.49
C LEU A 196 -2.77 7.20 3.19
N CYS A 197 -3.27 8.43 3.06
CA CYS A 197 -3.00 9.27 1.89
C CYS A 197 -1.51 9.61 1.77
N ASN A 198 -0.90 10.04 2.88
CA ASN A 198 0.52 10.36 2.93
C ASN A 198 1.37 9.14 2.58
N GLU A 199 1.00 7.97 3.08
CA GLU A 199 1.71 6.72 2.77
C GLU A 199 1.55 6.32 1.29
N ALA A 200 0.36 6.47 0.73
CA ALA A 200 0.15 6.23 -0.70
C ALA A 200 0.98 7.17 -1.58
N ILE A 201 1.01 8.47 -1.27
CA ILE A 201 1.85 9.46 -1.97
C ILE A 201 3.32 9.09 -1.84
N ARG A 202 3.79 8.77 -0.63
CA ARG A 202 5.18 8.38 -0.37
C ARG A 202 5.60 7.17 -1.22
N LEU A 203 4.79 6.11 -1.22
CA LEU A 203 5.05 4.90 -2.00
C LEU A 203 4.97 5.16 -3.51
N ALA A 204 4.01 5.97 -3.96
CA ALA A 204 3.88 6.35 -5.37
C ALA A 204 5.05 7.23 -5.84
N ASN A 205 5.59 8.10 -4.99
CA ASN A 205 6.79 8.88 -5.32
C ASN A 205 8.03 8.00 -5.45
N ILE A 206 8.24 7.07 -4.50
CA ILE A 206 9.34 6.09 -4.60
C ILE A 206 9.20 5.25 -5.87
N LEU A 207 7.98 4.87 -6.24
CA LEU A 207 7.73 4.16 -7.49
C LEU A 207 8.05 5.02 -8.72
N ALA A 208 7.63 6.28 -8.74
CA ALA A 208 7.86 7.21 -9.85
C ALA A 208 9.34 7.54 -10.07
N GLU A 209 10.16 7.52 -9.01
CA GLU A 209 11.62 7.72 -9.07
C GLU A 209 12.39 6.45 -9.45
N HIS A 210 11.75 5.29 -9.47
CA HIS A 210 12.37 4.03 -9.85
C HIS A 210 12.27 3.78 -11.36
N PRO A 211 13.32 3.30 -12.07
CA PRO A 211 13.29 3.11 -13.52
C PRO A 211 12.09 2.31 -14.05
N ILE A 212 11.62 1.32 -13.28
CA ILE A 212 10.46 0.49 -13.66
C ILE A 212 9.13 1.22 -13.48
N GLY A 213 9.04 2.13 -12.50
CA GLY A 213 7.83 2.89 -12.24
C GLY A 213 7.81 4.27 -12.92
N GLU A 214 8.94 4.73 -13.46
CA GLU A 214 9.10 5.99 -14.20
C GLU A 214 8.35 5.96 -15.53
N THR A 215 7.03 6.17 -15.46
CA THR A 215 6.11 5.98 -16.58
C THR A 215 4.99 7.02 -16.51
N PRO A 216 4.42 7.42 -17.67
CA PRO A 216 3.30 8.35 -17.75
C PRO A 216 2.16 8.01 -16.77
N GLU A 217 1.77 6.74 -16.72
CA GLU A 217 0.67 6.29 -15.87
C GLU A 217 0.97 6.41 -14.36
N THR A 218 2.20 6.17 -13.91
CA THR A 218 2.57 6.39 -12.50
C THR A 218 2.59 7.88 -12.16
N PHE A 219 3.07 8.72 -13.07
CA PHE A 219 3.06 10.18 -12.88
C PHE A 219 1.65 10.73 -12.80
N ALA A 220 0.73 10.26 -13.64
CA ALA A 220 -0.68 10.64 -13.59
C ALA A 220 -1.34 10.21 -12.27
N LEU A 221 -1.03 9.01 -11.75
CA LEU A 221 -1.50 8.58 -10.44
C LEU A 221 -0.99 9.49 -9.32
N LEU A 222 0.29 9.83 -9.35
CA LEU A 222 0.90 10.72 -8.34
C LEU A 222 0.32 12.14 -8.42
N ALA A 223 0.11 12.66 -9.63
CA ALA A 223 -0.56 13.93 -9.88
C ALA A 223 -1.98 13.95 -9.27
N LEU A 224 -2.77 12.91 -9.52
CA LEU A 224 -4.11 12.75 -8.95
C LEU A 224 -4.09 12.82 -7.42
N MET A 225 -3.16 12.10 -6.78
CA MET A 225 -3.04 12.06 -5.32
C MET A 225 -2.71 13.44 -4.75
N HIS A 226 -1.74 14.15 -5.31
CA HIS A 226 -1.37 15.51 -4.87
C HIS A 226 -2.51 16.51 -5.08
N LEU A 227 -3.17 16.51 -6.24
CA LEU A 227 -4.30 17.41 -6.51
C LEU A 227 -5.48 17.16 -5.57
N HIS A 228 -5.72 15.90 -5.17
CA HIS A 228 -6.70 15.61 -4.13
C HIS A 228 -6.21 16.02 -2.74
N ALA A 229 -4.95 15.74 -2.39
CA ALA A 229 -4.35 16.09 -1.11
C ALA A 229 -4.39 17.59 -0.84
N ALA A 230 -4.17 18.41 -1.88
CA ALA A 230 -4.25 19.86 -1.83
C ALA A 230 -5.55 20.38 -1.23
N ARG A 231 -6.66 19.68 -1.47
CA ARG A 231 -7.99 20.09 -1.03
C ARG A 231 -8.31 19.65 0.40
N MET A 232 -7.53 18.74 0.98
CA MET A 232 -7.85 18.16 2.29
C MET A 232 -8.09 19.18 3.41
N PRO A 233 -7.33 20.31 3.53
CA PRO A 233 -7.57 21.27 4.61
C PRO A 233 -8.97 21.90 4.58
N ALA A 234 -9.60 21.98 3.40
CA ALA A 234 -10.95 22.54 3.23
C ALA A 234 -12.05 21.49 3.30
N ARG A 235 -11.72 20.19 3.32
CA ARG A 235 -12.70 19.09 3.17
C ARG A 235 -13.39 18.68 4.45
N GLN A 236 -12.94 19.16 5.61
CA GLN A 236 -13.56 18.87 6.89
C GLN A 236 -13.97 20.16 7.60
N ASP A 237 -15.15 20.14 8.20
CA ASP A 237 -15.60 21.20 9.10
C ASP A 237 -15.01 21.01 10.51
N GLY A 238 -15.34 21.91 11.44
CA GLY A 238 -14.88 21.84 12.83
C GLY A 238 -15.38 20.61 13.62
N SER A 239 -16.34 19.85 13.08
CA SER A 239 -16.83 18.59 13.65
C SER A 239 -16.16 17.35 13.03
N GLY A 240 -15.34 17.53 11.99
CA GLY A 240 -14.72 16.46 11.21
C GLY A 240 -15.59 15.91 10.08
N GLY A 241 -16.79 16.48 9.87
CA GLY A 241 -17.71 16.12 8.79
C GLY A 241 -17.23 16.61 7.43
N LEU A 242 -17.59 15.90 6.35
CA LEU A 242 -17.16 16.28 4.99
C LEU A 242 -17.92 17.50 4.47
N VAL A 243 -17.17 18.45 3.93
CA VAL A 243 -17.69 19.66 3.26
C VAL A 243 -17.84 19.39 1.76
N LEU A 244 -18.98 19.77 1.18
CA LEU A 244 -19.24 19.62 -0.26
C LEU A 244 -18.24 20.44 -1.09
N LEU A 245 -18.00 20.04 -2.34
CA LEU A 245 -17.01 20.72 -3.20
C LEU A 245 -17.34 22.21 -3.40
N GLU A 246 -18.62 22.55 -3.52
CA GLU A 246 -19.11 23.92 -3.69
C GLU A 246 -19.01 24.78 -2.43
N GLU A 247 -18.93 24.15 -1.26
CA GLU A 247 -18.86 24.79 0.05
C GLU A 247 -17.42 24.87 0.58
N GLN A 248 -16.48 24.18 -0.06
CA GLN A 248 -15.06 24.20 0.29
C GLN A 248 -14.47 25.58 0.07
N ASP A 249 -13.88 26.15 1.12
CA ASP A 249 -13.07 27.36 1.02
C ASP A 249 -11.79 27.06 0.23
N ARG A 250 -11.69 27.63 -0.98
CA ARG A 250 -10.55 27.44 -1.89
C ARG A 250 -9.29 28.17 -1.46
N ASP A 251 -9.40 29.14 -0.55
CA ASP A 251 -8.23 29.82 0.02
C ASP A 251 -7.46 28.90 0.98
N LEU A 252 -8.13 27.88 1.54
CA LEU A 252 -7.51 26.83 2.34
C LEU A 252 -6.86 25.72 1.50
N TRP A 253 -6.98 25.75 0.17
CA TRP A 253 -6.37 24.73 -0.68
C TRP A 253 -4.85 24.94 -0.73
N ASP A 254 -4.13 23.85 -0.51
CA ASP A 254 -2.66 23.88 -0.45
C ASP A 254 -2.09 24.14 -1.86
N ARG A 255 -1.51 25.33 -2.04
CA ARG A 255 -0.97 25.78 -3.32
C ARG A 255 0.31 25.05 -3.70
N GLU A 256 1.08 24.58 -2.73
CA GLU A 256 2.30 23.80 -2.99
C GLU A 256 1.92 22.41 -3.53
N GLU A 257 0.97 21.73 -2.88
CA GLU A 257 0.43 20.46 -3.35
C GLU A 257 -0.18 20.56 -4.76
N ILE A 258 -0.90 21.66 -5.07
CA ILE A 258 -1.40 21.92 -6.43
C ILE A 258 -0.24 22.02 -7.42
N GLN A 259 0.80 22.80 -7.11
CA GLN A 259 1.96 22.95 -8.00
C GLN A 259 2.69 21.63 -8.23
N VAL A 260 2.90 20.85 -7.17
CA VAL A 260 3.50 19.51 -7.26
C VAL A 260 2.64 18.58 -8.11
N GLY A 261 1.33 18.55 -7.88
CA GLY A 261 0.38 17.75 -8.66
C GLY A 261 0.38 18.12 -10.15
N LEU A 262 0.38 19.41 -10.48
CA LEU A 262 0.44 19.90 -11.87
C LEU A 262 1.78 19.59 -12.54
N ALA A 263 2.90 19.63 -11.79
CA ALA A 263 4.21 19.24 -12.31
C ALA A 263 4.24 17.75 -12.68
N TRP A 264 3.69 16.89 -11.83
CA TRP A 264 3.54 15.46 -12.15
C TRP A 264 2.59 15.23 -13.32
N LEU A 265 1.49 15.98 -13.41
CA LEU A 265 0.55 15.89 -14.53
C LEU A 265 1.23 16.26 -15.84
N ALA A 266 2.04 17.33 -15.86
CA ALA A 266 2.83 17.71 -17.01
C ALA A 266 3.85 16.64 -17.41
N ARG A 267 4.53 16.00 -16.43
CA ARG A 267 5.42 14.86 -16.70
C ARG A 267 4.68 13.65 -17.25
N SER A 268 3.41 13.44 -16.86
CA SER A 268 2.59 12.35 -17.38
C SER A 268 2.18 12.53 -18.84
N ALA A 269 2.22 13.75 -19.38
CA ALA A 269 1.85 14.06 -20.76
C ALA A 269 2.94 13.68 -21.78
N GLN A 270 3.44 12.45 -21.69
CA GLN A 270 4.47 11.90 -22.59
C GLN A 270 4.01 10.55 -23.15
N GLY A 271 4.37 10.27 -24.41
CA GLY A 271 3.97 9.04 -25.10
C GLY A 271 2.49 9.01 -25.49
N ASP A 272 2.01 7.83 -25.88
CA ASP A 272 0.69 7.66 -26.52
C ASP A 272 -0.33 6.94 -25.61
N VAL A 273 0.02 6.69 -24.34
CA VAL A 273 -0.83 5.93 -23.41
C VAL A 273 -1.61 6.89 -22.52
N PHE A 274 -2.93 6.90 -22.67
CA PHE A 274 -3.84 7.63 -21.78
C PHE A 274 -4.60 6.63 -20.91
N SER A 275 -4.44 6.73 -19.59
CA SER A 275 -5.02 5.80 -18.61
C SER A 275 -6.10 6.48 -17.76
N ARG A 276 -6.81 5.70 -16.94
CA ARG A 276 -7.80 6.23 -15.99
C ARG A 276 -7.23 7.32 -15.06
N TYR A 277 -5.97 7.17 -14.65
CA TYR A 277 -5.34 8.14 -13.76
C TYR A 277 -5.09 9.48 -14.45
N HIS A 278 -4.87 9.49 -15.77
CA HIS A 278 -4.72 10.75 -16.52
C HIS A 278 -6.04 11.51 -16.54
N ALA A 279 -7.15 10.82 -16.81
CA ALA A 279 -8.47 11.44 -16.84
C ALA A 279 -8.89 11.94 -15.45
N GLU A 280 -8.72 11.11 -14.41
CA GLU A 280 -9.04 11.50 -13.03
C GLU A 280 -8.16 12.67 -12.57
N ALA A 281 -6.86 12.66 -12.87
CA ALA A 281 -5.96 13.78 -12.56
C ALA A 281 -6.35 15.05 -13.32
N GLY A 282 -6.76 14.92 -14.59
CA GLY A 282 -7.30 16.02 -15.39
C GLY A 282 -8.53 16.66 -14.74
N ILE A 283 -9.50 15.85 -14.31
CA ILE A 283 -10.69 16.32 -13.58
C ILE A 283 -10.28 17.06 -12.30
N ALA A 284 -9.38 16.46 -11.50
CA ALA A 284 -8.90 17.09 -10.28
C ALA A 284 -8.18 18.42 -10.56
N ALA A 285 -7.39 18.49 -11.64
CA ALA A 285 -6.68 19.69 -12.06
C ALA A 285 -7.64 20.80 -12.50
N GLU A 286 -8.69 20.49 -13.25
CA GLU A 286 -9.71 21.48 -13.64
C GLU A 286 -10.37 22.14 -12.43
N HIS A 287 -10.63 21.37 -11.38
CA HIS A 287 -11.10 21.95 -10.12
C HIS A 287 -10.02 22.79 -9.45
N CYS A 288 -8.78 22.29 -9.31
CA CYS A 288 -7.69 22.99 -8.62
C CYS A 288 -7.26 24.30 -9.29
N LEU A 289 -7.38 24.40 -10.61
CA LEU A 289 -6.99 25.58 -11.38
C LEU A 289 -8.05 26.69 -11.38
N ALA A 290 -9.31 26.35 -11.15
CA ALA A 290 -10.39 27.32 -11.16
C ALA A 290 -10.37 28.19 -9.89
N PRO A 291 -10.57 29.52 -9.98
CA PRO A 291 -10.72 30.38 -8.80
C PRO A 291 -11.99 30.09 -8.00
N SER A 292 -13.05 29.64 -8.68
CA SER A 292 -14.35 29.32 -8.09
C SER A 292 -14.98 28.09 -8.76
N LEU A 293 -16.08 27.60 -8.20
CA LEU A 293 -16.84 26.49 -8.82
C LEU A 293 -17.44 26.90 -10.18
N GLN A 294 -17.94 28.13 -10.27
CA GLN A 294 -18.59 28.68 -11.46
C GLN A 294 -17.58 28.88 -12.61
N GLU A 295 -16.32 29.15 -12.28
CA GLU A 295 -15.22 29.30 -13.23
C GLU A 295 -14.50 27.97 -13.55
N THR A 296 -14.99 26.84 -13.03
CA THR A 296 -14.48 25.52 -13.44
C THR A 296 -14.84 25.27 -14.90
N ARG A 297 -13.87 24.80 -15.69
CA ARG A 297 -14.06 24.40 -17.10
C ARG A 297 -14.81 23.08 -17.21
N TRP A 298 -16.11 23.14 -16.95
CA TRP A 298 -16.98 21.95 -16.91
C TRP A 298 -16.99 21.16 -18.21
N GLU A 299 -16.79 21.81 -19.35
CA GLU A 299 -16.63 21.14 -20.64
C GLU A 299 -15.42 20.19 -20.64
N LYS A 300 -14.31 20.57 -20.02
CA LYS A 300 -13.12 19.70 -19.87
C LYS A 300 -13.37 18.57 -18.90
N VAL A 301 -14.05 18.84 -17.79
CA VAL A 301 -14.45 17.80 -16.83
C VAL A 301 -15.31 16.73 -17.53
N VAL A 302 -16.29 17.15 -18.34
CA VAL A 302 -17.14 16.23 -19.12
C VAL A 302 -16.34 15.45 -20.18
N GLU A 303 -15.40 16.10 -20.87
CA GLU A 303 -14.49 15.42 -21.80
C GLU A 303 -13.70 14.29 -21.09
N PHE A 304 -13.13 14.57 -19.92
CA PHE A 304 -12.40 13.55 -19.14
C PHE A 304 -13.29 12.41 -18.65
N TYR A 305 -14.51 12.69 -18.18
CA TYR A 305 -15.47 11.64 -17.85
C TYR A 305 -15.84 10.78 -19.05
N SER A 306 -16.03 11.39 -20.23
CA SER A 306 -16.29 10.68 -21.48
C SER A 306 -15.12 9.77 -21.89
N GLN A 307 -13.88 10.17 -21.57
CA GLN A 307 -12.70 9.32 -21.76
C GLN A 307 -12.64 8.18 -20.75
N LEU A 308 -12.98 8.44 -19.48
CA LEU A 308 -13.06 7.40 -18.44
C LEU A 308 -14.04 6.30 -18.82
N GLU A 309 -15.24 6.65 -19.28
CA GLU A 309 -16.25 5.68 -19.72
C GLU A 309 -15.72 4.75 -20.83
N ARG A 310 -14.82 5.23 -21.69
CA ARG A 310 -14.23 4.41 -22.77
C ARG A 310 -13.10 3.49 -22.28
N ILE A 311 -12.33 3.93 -21.29
CA ILE A 311 -11.06 3.27 -20.89
C ILE A 311 -11.25 2.39 -19.64
N ALA A 312 -12.17 2.76 -18.76
CA ALA A 312 -12.48 2.08 -17.51
C ALA A 312 -14.00 2.16 -17.20
N PRO A 313 -14.84 1.47 -18.00
CA PRO A 313 -16.30 1.51 -17.89
C PRO A 313 -16.86 0.90 -16.59
#